data_AF-A0A0G4M767-F1
#
_entry.id   AF-A0A0G4M767-F1
#
_cell.length_a   1.000
_cell.length_b   1.000
_cell.length_c   1.000
_cell.angle_alpha   90.00
_cell.angle_beta   90.00
_cell.angle_gamma   90.00
#
_symmetry.space_group_name_H-M   'P 1'
#
loop_
_entity.id
_entity.type
_entity.pdbx_description
1 polymer ?
#
loop_
_entity_poly.entity_id
_entity_poly.type
_entity_poly.pdbx_seq_one_letter_code
_entity_poly.pdbx_strand_id
1 'polypeptide(L)'
;MDKTAGLDMNTWMVGRVPVAHHVVRPALGEDGSLQKRGEKTFFLKARIMAGQANLEGNPFGYTEFKWLTAEELKANVDEKYYHSVRNMLADR
;
A
#
# COMPACT_ATOMS: atom_id res chain seq x y z
N MET A 1 -8.29 6.92 -0.05
CA MET A 1 -8.55 6.54 1.35
C MET A 1 -10.04 6.45 1.58
N ASP A 2 -10.77 7.50 1.25
CA ASP A 2 -12.23 7.62 1.44
C ASP A 2 -13.04 6.51 0.78
N LYS A 3 -12.59 6.03 -0.39
CA LYS A 3 -13.25 4.94 -1.12
C LYS A 3 -12.96 3.54 -0.54
N THR A 4 -11.94 3.38 0.29
CA THR A 4 -11.45 2.05 0.72
C THR A 4 -11.55 1.82 2.21
N ALA A 5 -11.24 2.84 3.02
CA ALA A 5 -11.21 2.78 4.48
C ALA A 5 -12.32 3.61 5.14
N GLY A 6 -13.29 4.08 4.33
CA GLY A 6 -14.40 4.90 4.79
C GLY A 6 -14.00 6.35 5.10
N LEU A 7 -14.98 7.11 5.59
CA LEU A 7 -14.85 8.51 6.00
C LEU A 7 -14.54 8.67 7.49
N ASP A 8 -14.65 7.59 8.27
CA ASP A 8 -14.54 7.60 9.74
C ASP A 8 -13.08 7.61 10.24
N MET A 9 -12.18 8.23 9.47
CA MET A 9 -10.77 8.38 9.81
C MET A 9 -10.31 9.82 9.62
N ASN A 10 -9.92 10.47 10.70
CA ASN A 10 -9.24 11.75 10.64
C ASN A 10 -7.77 11.51 10.26
N THR A 11 -7.44 11.78 9.00
CA THR A 11 -6.10 11.57 8.45
C THR A 11 -5.49 12.88 7.96
N TRP A 12 -4.18 13.00 8.16
CA TRP A 12 -3.38 14.12 7.68
C TRP A 12 -2.27 13.63 6.77
N MET A 13 -2.36 14.03 5.51
CA MET A 13 -1.32 13.80 4.52
C MET A 13 -0.09 14.65 4.88
N VAL A 14 1.06 14.02 5.06
CA VAL A 14 2.30 14.70 5.46
C VAL A 14 2.82 15.61 4.33
N GLY A 15 2.55 15.24 3.08
CA GLY A 15 2.91 16.03 1.89
C GLY A 15 2.49 15.37 0.59
N ARG A 16 2.92 15.95 -0.54
CA ARG A 16 2.66 15.45 -1.90
C ARG A 16 3.81 14.64 -2.50
N VAL A 17 4.91 14.50 -1.76
CA VAL A 17 6.12 13.79 -2.22
C VAL A 17 5.99 12.31 -1.84
N PRO A 18 6.16 11.37 -2.80
CA PRO A 18 6.22 9.95 -2.50
C PRO A 18 7.35 9.61 -1.53
N VAL A 19 7.06 8.81 -0.51
CA VAL A 19 8.04 8.35 0.49
C VAL A 19 8.63 6.99 0.15
N ALA A 20 7.95 6.21 -0.69
CA ALA A 20 8.42 4.94 -1.21
C ALA A 20 7.83 4.67 -2.60
N HIS A 21 8.43 3.73 -3.31
CA HIS A 21 7.92 3.26 -4.60
C HIS A 21 8.18 1.76 -4.76
N HIS A 22 7.25 1.07 -5.42
CA HIS A 22 7.36 -0.33 -5.77
C HIS A 22 7.23 -0.48 -7.29
N VAL A 23 8.15 -1.22 -7.92
CA VAL A 23 8.16 -1.43 -9.36
C VAL A 23 8.03 -2.91 -9.67
N VAL A 24 6.93 -3.27 -10.32
CA VAL A 24 6.73 -4.59 -10.92
C VAL A 24 7.13 -4.49 -12.38
N ARG A 25 8.18 -5.22 -12.77
CA ARG A 25 8.62 -5.27 -14.17
C ARG A 25 7.58 -5.98 -15.04
N PRO A 26 7.39 -5.54 -16.30
CA PRO A 26 6.51 -6.24 -17.23
C PRO A 26 7.02 -7.67 -17.47
N ALA A 27 6.09 -8.61 -17.62
CA ALA A 27 6.40 -9.96 -18.06
C ALA A 27 6.23 -10.02 -19.58
N LEU A 28 7.31 -10.38 -20.28
CA LEU A 28 7.32 -10.66 -21.70
C LEU A 28 7.24 -12.17 -21.89
N GLY A 29 6.40 -12.63 -22.82
CA GLY A 29 6.41 -14.03 -23.27
C GLY A 29 7.66 -14.34 -24.08
N GLU A 30 7.90 -15.63 -24.39
CA GLU A 30 9.06 -16.07 -25.19
C GLU A 30 9.14 -15.37 -26.56
N ASP A 31 7.99 -15.01 -27.14
CA ASP A 31 7.90 -14.29 -28.42
C ASP A 31 8.12 -12.76 -28.30
N GLY A 32 8.51 -12.26 -27.13
CA GLY A 32 8.61 -10.83 -26.84
C GLY A 32 7.26 -10.11 -26.72
N SER A 33 6.15 -10.84 -26.77
CA SER A 33 4.80 -10.31 -26.57
C SER A 33 4.55 -9.93 -25.11
N LEU A 34 3.91 -8.78 -24.89
CA LEU A 34 3.65 -8.28 -23.54
C LEU A 34 2.51 -9.07 -22.89
N GLN A 35 2.84 -10.01 -22.00
CA GLN A 35 1.88 -10.81 -21.26
C GLN A 35 1.29 -10.04 -20.08
N LYS A 36 2.12 -9.31 -19.35
CA LYS A 36 1.69 -8.50 -18.21
C LYS A 36 2.35 -7.12 -18.24
N ARG A 37 1.51 -6.08 -18.17
CA ARG A 37 1.98 -4.71 -18.00
C ARG A 37 2.71 -4.59 -16.66
N GLY A 38 3.86 -3.92 -16.69
CA GLY A 38 4.55 -3.53 -15.47
C GLY A 38 3.77 -2.43 -14.74
N GLU A 39 3.97 -2.34 -13.44
CA GLU A 39 3.30 -1.37 -12.58
C GLU A 39 4.33 -0.58 -11.78
N LYS A 40 4.09 0.72 -11.61
CA LYS A 40 4.85 1.58 -10.70
C LYS A 40 3.90 2.17 -9.67
N THR A 41 4.00 1.67 -8.46
CA THR A 41 3.16 2.11 -7.33
C THR A 41 3.96 3.08 -6.48
N PHE A 42 3.42 4.27 -6.21
CA PHE A 42 4.04 5.29 -5.36
C PHE A 42 3.26 5.43 -4.06
N PHE A 43 3.97 5.42 -2.93
CA PHE A 43 3.36 5.51 -1.60
C PHE A 43 3.51 6.92 -1.04
N LEU A 44 2.39 7.48 -0.57
CA LEU A 44 2.34 8.75 0.15
C LEU A 44 2.13 8.48 1.64
N LYS A 45 2.76 9.30 2.48
CA LYS A 45 2.65 9.15 3.94
C LYS A 45 1.49 9.99 4.48
N ALA A 46 0.63 9.35 5.26
CA ALA A 46 -0.42 9.98 6.04
C ALA A 46 -0.27 9.61 7.52
N ARG A 47 -0.78 10.48 8.41
CA ARG A 47 -0.90 10.22 9.86
C ARG A 47 -2.37 10.17 10.23
N ILE A 48 -2.75 9.19 11.03
CA ILE A 48 -4.12 9.07 11.55
C ILE A 48 -4.13 9.71 12.94
N MET A 49 -5.03 10.66 13.16
CA MET A 49 -5.15 11.35 14.44
C MET A 49 -6.28 10.78 15.30
N ALA A 50 -7.37 10.34 14.67
CA ALA A 50 -8.54 9.77 15.33
C ALA A 50 -9.37 8.96 14.31
N GLY A 51 -10.25 8.10 14.81
CA GLY A 51 -11.15 7.27 13.99
C GLY A 51 -10.62 5.87 13.69
N GLN A 52 -11.36 5.11 12.89
CA GLN A 52 -11.08 3.72 12.54
C GLN A 52 -11.46 3.44 11.09
N ALA A 53 -10.74 2.52 10.44
CA ALA A 53 -11.09 2.11 9.08
C ALA A 53 -12.42 1.35 9.07
N ASN A 54 -13.34 1.77 8.21
CA ASN A 54 -14.58 1.06 7.91
C ASN A 54 -14.56 0.62 6.45
N LEU A 55 -14.69 -0.70 6.21
CA LEU A 55 -14.63 -1.29 4.88
C LEU A 55 -16.03 -1.49 4.27
N GLU A 56 -17.10 -1.19 5.00
CA GLU A 56 -18.46 -1.31 4.49
C GLU A 56 -18.66 -0.45 3.22
N GLY A 57 -19.19 -1.06 2.16
CA GLY A 57 -19.49 -0.36 0.90
C GLY A 57 -18.28 0.02 0.06
N ASN A 58 -17.09 -0.55 0.30
CA ASN A 58 -15.93 -0.28 -0.55
C ASN A 58 -16.14 -0.86 -1.98
N PRO A 59 -15.77 -0.13 -3.06
CA PRO A 59 -15.99 -0.55 -4.43
C PRO A 59 -14.94 -1.56 -4.94
N PHE A 60 -13.96 -1.92 -4.10
CA PHE A 60 -12.83 -2.77 -4.47
C PHE A 60 -12.95 -4.20 -3.91
N GLY A 61 -14.02 -4.50 -3.16
CA GLY A 61 -14.29 -5.83 -2.61
C GLY A 61 -13.38 -6.23 -1.45
N TYR A 62 -12.75 -5.29 -0.74
CA TYR A 62 -11.93 -5.61 0.43
C TYR A 62 -12.80 -6.10 1.59
N THR A 63 -12.41 -7.22 2.21
CA THR A 63 -13.20 -7.85 3.29
C THR A 63 -12.63 -7.60 4.67
N GLU A 64 -11.31 -7.49 4.79
CA GLU A 64 -10.61 -7.47 6.07
C GLU A 64 -9.50 -6.43 6.07
N PHE A 65 -9.24 -5.86 7.25
CA PHE A 65 -8.08 -5.02 7.49
C PHE A 65 -7.49 -5.31 8.86
N LYS A 66 -6.19 -5.03 9.02
CA LYS A 66 -5.50 -5.12 10.30
C LYS A 66 -4.41 -4.08 10.39
N TRP A 67 -4.24 -3.50 11.58
CA TRP A 67 -3.08 -2.66 11.91
C TRP A 67 -1.92 -3.57 12.27
N LEU A 68 -0.79 -3.40 11.59
CA LEU A 68 0.41 -4.22 11.79
C LEU A 68 1.58 -3.34 12.22
N THR A 69 2.44 -3.92 13.04
CA THR A 69 3.79 -3.39 13.30
C THR A 69 4.70 -3.62 12.08
N ALA A 70 5.86 -2.97 12.06
CA ALA A 70 6.84 -3.15 10.99
C ALA A 70 7.35 -4.61 10.90
N GLU A 71 7.48 -5.28 12.04
CA GLU A 71 7.92 -6.68 12.13
C GLU A 71 6.85 -7.64 11.59
N GLU A 72 5.60 -7.45 11.97
CA GLU A 72 4.49 -8.28 11.48
C GLU A 72 4.26 -8.06 9.98
N LEU A 73 4.46 -6.84 9.48
CA LEU A 73 4.34 -6.55 8.06
C LEU A 73 5.30 -7.43 7.24
N LYS A 74 6.54 -7.61 7.70
CA LYS A 74 7.54 -8.46 7.03
C LYS A 74 7.06 -9.90 6.86
N ALA A 75 6.31 -10.43 7.83
CA ALA A 75 5.78 -11.80 7.78
C ALA A 75 4.52 -11.95 6.91
N ASN A 76 3.79 -10.85 6.68
CA ASN A 76 2.49 -10.88 6.00
C ASN A 76 2.54 -10.46 4.52
N VAL A 77 3.64 -9.84 4.08
CA VAL A 77 3.78 -9.35 2.70
C VAL A 77 4.95 -10.03 1.98
N ASP A 78 4.91 -10.04 0.65
CA ASP A 78 6.01 -10.55 -0.17
C ASP A 78 7.33 -9.83 0.14
N GLU A 79 8.43 -10.57 0.16
CA GLU A 79 9.74 -10.04 0.54
C GLU A 79 10.19 -8.88 -0.36
N LYS A 80 9.94 -8.94 -1.67
CA LYS A 80 10.30 -7.86 -2.61
C LYS A 80 9.46 -6.62 -2.36
N TYR A 81 8.18 -6.82 -2.02
CA TYR A 81 7.31 -5.72 -1.64
C TYR A 81 7.77 -5.07 -0.34
N TYR A 82 8.05 -5.86 0.70
CA TYR A 82 8.59 -5.36 1.96
C TYR A 82 9.89 -4.58 1.77
N HIS A 83 10.82 -5.09 0.95
CA HIS A 83 12.09 -4.43 0.70
C HIS A 83 11.94 -3.04 0.08
N SER A 84 10.89 -2.83 -0.73
CA SER A 84 10.61 -1.55 -1.36
C SER A 84 9.99 -0.50 -0.41
N VAL A 85 9.31 -0.94 0.65
CA VAL A 85 8.59 -0.06 1.60
C VAL A 85 9.23 0.03 2.99
N ARG A 86 10.15 -0.87 3.37
CA ARG A 86 10.71 -0.91 4.73
C ARG A 86 11.34 0.41 5.18
N ASN A 87 11.97 1.16 4.27
CA ASN A 87 12.68 2.39 4.60
C ASN A 87 11.73 3.57 4.96
N MET A 88 10.43 3.49 4.63
CA MET A 88 9.45 4.53 5.01
C MET A 88 8.79 4.27 6.37
N LEU A 89 8.92 3.05 6.90
CA LEU A 89 8.42 2.66 8.21
C LEU A 89 9.31 3.27 9.30
N ALA A 90 8.71 3.70 10.40
CA ALA A 90 9.46 4.19 11.55
C ALA A 90 9.81 3.02 12.47
N ASP A 91 11.02 3.00 13.00
CA ASP A 91 11.60 1.93 13.85
C ASP A 91 11.07 1.93 15.31
N ARG A 92 9.89 2.50 15.55
CA ARG A 92 9.48 2.88 16.92
C ARG A 92 8.44 1.96 17.53
#